data_AF-A0A133SKA9-F1
#
_entry.id   AF-A0A133SKA9-F1
#
_cell.length_a   1.000
_cell.length_b   1.000
_cell.length_c   1.000
_cell.angle_alpha   90.00
_cell.angle_beta   90.00
_cell.angle_gamma   90.00
#
_symmetry.space_group_name_H-M   'P 1'
#
loop_
_entity.id
_entity.type
_entity.pdbx_description
1 polymer ?
#
loop_
_entity_poly.entity_id
_entity_poly.type
_entity_poly.pdbx_seq_one_letter_code
_entity_poly.pdbx_strand_id
1 'polypeptide(L)'
;MESTVFTNLKGSEGALTFNFFCESLITSLHTLTHIMEDEGLTVPDNLSDVADALSEMGGHLMDDYARGELDVDRFKNEILDFYDLNFAVNDALSSTIMSHDDLQYYYYIYMQGLYIFFPNMMEAFRADIDDDNIVPVLNQLIAEFEQLSSSGS
;
A
#
# COMPACT_ATOMS: atom_id res chain seq x y z
N MET A 1 18.01 -15.94 12.92
CA MET A 1 16.91 -15.05 12.55
C MET A 1 15.87 -15.19 13.62
N GLU A 2 15.50 -14.10 14.28
CA GLU A 2 14.28 -14.06 15.07
C GLU A 2 13.08 -14.30 14.14
N SER A 3 12.02 -14.90 14.67
CA SER A 3 10.79 -15.12 13.90
C SER A 3 10.18 -13.78 13.55
N THR A 4 9.88 -13.56 12.28
CA THR A 4 9.13 -12.40 11.77
C THR A 4 7.63 -12.66 11.65
N VAL A 5 7.23 -13.89 11.99
CA VAL A 5 5.86 -14.26 12.24
C VAL A 5 5.54 -14.03 13.72
N PHE A 6 4.61 -13.13 13.97
CA PHE A 6 4.07 -12.84 15.29
C PHE A 6 2.77 -13.63 15.48
N THR A 7 2.53 -14.11 16.70
CA THR A 7 1.36 -14.96 17.01
C THR A 7 0.62 -14.41 18.22
N ASN A 8 -0.62 -14.86 18.44
CA ASN A 8 -1.48 -14.40 19.53
C ASN A 8 -1.83 -12.91 19.46
N LEU A 9 -2.14 -12.43 18.25
CA LEU A 9 -2.62 -11.06 18.01
C LEU A 9 -3.73 -10.68 19.00
N LYS A 10 -3.67 -9.44 19.52
CA LYS A 10 -4.60 -8.88 20.51
C LYS A 10 -5.69 -8.02 19.90
N GLY A 11 -5.55 -7.67 18.63
CA GLY A 11 -6.47 -6.78 17.92
C GLY A 11 -6.58 -7.13 16.44
N SER A 12 -7.31 -6.26 15.75
CA SER A 12 -7.55 -6.34 14.30
C SER A 12 -7.32 -4.99 13.62
N GLU A 13 -6.61 -4.05 14.28
CA GLU A 13 -6.39 -2.71 13.76
C GLU A 13 -5.67 -2.76 12.41
N GLY A 14 -4.61 -3.55 12.26
CA GLY A 14 -3.90 -3.67 10.98
C GLY A 14 -4.78 -4.24 9.87
N ALA A 15 -5.64 -5.21 10.17
CA ALA A 15 -6.61 -5.73 9.20
C ALA A 15 -7.63 -4.66 8.76
N LEU A 16 -8.15 -3.88 9.71
CA LEU A 16 -9.12 -2.82 9.44
C LEU A 16 -8.47 -1.65 8.69
N THR A 17 -7.29 -1.22 9.11
CA THR A 17 -6.50 -0.17 8.45
C THR A 17 -6.18 -0.58 7.02
N PHE A 18 -5.74 -1.82 6.78
CA PHE A 18 -5.47 -2.29 5.42
C PHE A 18 -6.72 -2.22 4.55
N ASN A 19 -7.85 -2.74 5.02
CA ASN A 19 -9.09 -2.73 4.24
C ASN A 19 -9.57 -1.30 3.95
N PHE A 20 -9.47 -0.39 4.92
CA PHE A 20 -9.77 1.03 4.70
C PHE A 20 -8.92 1.63 3.57
N PHE A 21 -7.61 1.36 3.57
CA PHE A 21 -6.72 1.85 2.52
C PHE A 21 -6.96 1.16 1.18
N CYS A 22 -7.21 -0.15 1.17
CA CYS A 22 -7.55 -0.89 -0.03
C CYS A 22 -8.80 -0.29 -0.70
N GLU A 23 -9.89 -0.09 0.04
CA GLU A 23 -11.11 0.55 -0.47
C GLU A 23 -10.85 1.99 -0.96
N SER A 24 -10.09 2.78 -0.18
CA SER A 24 -9.79 4.18 -0.51
C SER A 24 -8.91 4.32 -1.76
N LEU A 25 -7.87 3.48 -1.89
CA LEU A 25 -6.94 3.51 -3.01
C LEU A 25 -7.60 2.98 -4.28
N ILE A 26 -8.33 1.87 -4.20
CA ILE A 26 -9.08 1.31 -5.35
C ILE A 26 -10.13 2.30 -5.85
N THR A 27 -10.88 2.95 -4.94
CA THR A 27 -11.85 3.98 -5.33
C THR A 27 -11.18 5.18 -6.00
N SER A 28 -10.03 5.61 -5.48
CA SER A 28 -9.26 6.72 -6.06
C SER A 28 -8.74 6.35 -7.45
N LEU A 29 -8.25 5.12 -7.63
CA LEU A 29 -7.82 4.58 -8.93
C LEU A 29 -8.97 4.52 -9.93
N HIS A 30 -10.14 3.99 -9.54
CA HIS A 30 -11.32 3.98 -10.41
C HIS A 30 -11.73 5.38 -10.85
N THR A 31 -11.67 6.35 -9.93
CA THR A 31 -11.97 7.74 -10.26
C THR A 31 -10.97 8.30 -11.27
N LEU A 32 -9.68 8.02 -11.07
CA LEU A 32 -8.62 8.42 -12.00
C LEU A 32 -8.85 7.82 -13.39
N THR A 33 -9.11 6.51 -13.47
CA THR A 33 -9.40 5.80 -14.72
C THR A 33 -10.58 6.42 -15.46
N HIS A 34 -11.68 6.69 -14.77
CA HIS A 34 -12.87 7.28 -15.41
C HIS A 34 -12.61 8.67 -15.97
N ILE A 35 -11.84 9.51 -15.29
CA ILE A 35 -11.48 10.84 -15.80
C ILE A 35 -10.60 10.72 -17.04
N MET A 36 -9.64 9.80 -17.03
CA MET A 36 -8.82 9.53 -18.21
C MET A 36 -9.68 9.07 -19.40
N GLU A 37 -10.64 8.18 -19.17
CA GLU A 37 -11.57 7.70 -20.21
C GLU A 37 -12.45 8.83 -20.75
N ASP A 38 -13.01 9.68 -19.88
CA ASP A 38 -13.86 10.82 -20.24
C ASP A 38 -13.09 11.88 -21.06
N GLU A 39 -11.81 12.07 -20.78
CA GLU A 39 -10.92 12.96 -21.53
C GLU A 39 -10.33 12.31 -22.79
N GLY A 40 -10.63 11.03 -23.05
CA GLY A 40 -10.12 10.29 -24.21
C GLY A 40 -8.63 9.96 -24.13
N LEU A 41 -8.09 9.88 -22.92
CA LEU A 41 -6.70 9.56 -22.61
C LEU A 41 -6.49 8.04 -22.56
N THR A 42 -5.25 7.61 -22.84
CA THR A 42 -4.87 6.20 -22.73
C THR A 42 -4.59 5.86 -21.27
N VAL A 43 -5.36 4.93 -20.72
CA VAL A 43 -5.13 4.35 -19.40
C VAL A 43 -3.94 3.37 -19.47
N PRO A 44 -2.94 3.45 -18.57
CA PRO A 44 -1.84 2.48 -18.55
C PRO A 44 -2.34 1.07 -18.29
N ASP A 45 -1.83 0.09 -19.04
CA ASP A 45 -2.23 -1.32 -18.93
C ASP A 45 -1.95 -1.89 -17.52
N ASN A 46 -0.88 -1.42 -16.86
CA ASN A 46 -0.48 -1.86 -15.52
C ASN A 46 -1.25 -1.17 -14.38
N LEU A 47 -2.23 -0.31 -14.67
CA LEU A 47 -3.04 0.34 -13.65
C LEU A 47 -3.95 -0.67 -12.92
N SER A 48 -4.46 -1.67 -13.64
CA SER A 48 -5.26 -2.76 -13.04
C SER A 48 -4.44 -3.62 -12.08
N ASP A 49 -3.15 -3.81 -12.38
CA ASP A 49 -2.26 -4.64 -11.59
C ASP A 49 -2.12 -4.10 -10.15
N VAL A 50 -2.30 -2.78 -9.96
CA VAL A 50 -2.26 -2.16 -8.63
C VAL A 50 -3.42 -2.64 -7.75
N ALA A 51 -4.62 -2.75 -8.33
CA ALA A 51 -5.79 -3.25 -7.62
C ALA A 51 -5.66 -4.75 -7.31
N ASP A 52 -5.09 -5.51 -8.25
CA ASP A 52 -4.83 -6.93 -8.07
C ASP A 52 -3.81 -7.17 -6.94
N ALA A 53 -2.72 -6.41 -6.91
CA ALA A 53 -1.71 -6.46 -5.84
C ALA A 53 -2.31 -6.16 -4.46
N LEU A 54 -3.15 -5.13 -4.33
CA LEU A 54 -3.87 -4.82 -3.08
C LEU A 54 -4.81 -5.95 -2.67
N SER A 55 -5.48 -6.59 -3.63
CA SER A 55 -6.40 -7.69 -3.36
C SER A 55 -5.66 -8.93 -2.85
N GLU A 56 -4.54 -9.28 -3.49
CA GLU A 56 -3.70 -10.42 -3.09
C GLU A 56 -3.12 -10.21 -1.68
N MET A 57 -2.49 -9.06 -1.44
CA MET A 57 -2.01 -8.64 -0.13
C MET A 57 -3.10 -8.71 0.94
N GLY A 58 -4.29 -8.20 0.63
CA GLY A 58 -5.44 -8.24 1.53
C GLY A 58 -5.86 -9.66 1.86
N GLY A 59 -5.89 -10.55 0.87
CA GLY A 59 -6.20 -11.96 1.07
C GLY A 59 -5.23 -12.63 2.05
N HIS A 60 -3.93 -12.47 1.81
CA HIS A 60 -2.90 -13.02 2.69
C HIS A 60 -2.96 -12.44 4.11
N LEU A 61 -3.17 -11.13 4.24
CA LEU A 61 -3.32 -10.47 5.53
C LEU A 61 -4.56 -10.99 6.29
N MET A 62 -5.71 -11.12 5.63
CA MET A 62 -6.91 -11.66 6.27
C MET A 62 -6.72 -13.11 6.71
N ASP A 63 -6.03 -13.93 5.92
CA ASP A 63 -5.72 -15.31 6.28
C ASP A 63 -4.81 -15.40 7.51
N ASP A 64 -3.86 -14.48 7.66
CA ASP A 64 -3.00 -14.37 8.84
C ASP A 64 -3.81 -13.98 10.08
N TYR A 65 -4.64 -12.93 9.99
CA TYR A 65 -5.50 -12.52 11.10
C TYR A 65 -6.51 -13.61 11.50
N ALA A 66 -7.03 -14.38 10.54
CA ALA A 66 -7.90 -15.52 10.82
C ALA A 66 -7.18 -16.64 11.61
N ARG A 67 -5.85 -16.74 11.45
CA ARG A 67 -4.99 -17.65 12.21
C ARG A 67 -4.50 -17.05 13.54
N GLY A 68 -4.76 -15.76 13.78
CA GLY A 68 -4.21 -15.04 14.94
C GLY A 68 -2.70 -14.82 14.83
N GLU A 69 -2.20 -14.72 13.60
CA GLU A 69 -0.78 -14.57 13.25
C GLU A 69 -0.60 -13.31 12.41
N LEU A 70 0.64 -12.82 12.31
CA LEU A 70 1.04 -11.81 11.33
C LEU A 70 2.43 -12.13 10.80
N ASP A 71 2.54 -12.42 9.51
CA ASP A 71 3.83 -12.58 8.81
C ASP A 71 4.33 -11.22 8.30
N VAL A 72 5.17 -10.56 9.12
CA VAL A 72 5.67 -9.21 8.82
C VAL A 72 6.69 -9.24 7.67
N ASP A 73 7.44 -10.33 7.49
CA ASP A 73 8.38 -10.46 6.37
C ASP A 73 7.64 -10.64 5.04
N ARG A 74 6.57 -11.44 5.02
CA ARG A 74 5.75 -11.56 3.81
C ARG A 74 5.09 -10.23 3.48
N PHE A 75 4.45 -9.59 4.46
CA PHE A 75 3.86 -8.26 4.27
C PHE A 75 4.89 -7.26 3.73
N LYS A 76 6.12 -7.29 4.25
CA LYS A 76 7.23 -6.46 3.75
C LYS A 76 7.43 -6.65 2.25
N ASN A 77 7.64 -7.88 1.81
CA ASN A 77 7.96 -8.12 0.40
C ASN A 77 6.80 -7.68 -0.50
N GLU A 78 5.56 -8.00 -0.11
CA GLU A 78 4.40 -7.62 -0.88
C GLU A 78 4.17 -6.10 -0.92
N ILE A 79 4.37 -5.39 0.20
CA ILE A 79 4.19 -3.95 0.21
C ILE A 79 5.28 -3.25 -0.61
N LEU A 80 6.52 -3.77 -0.61
CA LEU A 80 7.59 -3.23 -1.45
C LEU A 80 7.30 -3.45 -2.94
N ASP A 81 6.91 -4.67 -3.33
CA ASP A 81 6.51 -4.98 -4.71
C ASP A 81 5.33 -4.10 -5.16
N PHE A 82 4.37 -3.86 -4.26
CA PHE A 82 3.26 -2.92 -4.51
C PHE A 82 3.77 -1.50 -4.77
N TYR A 83 4.67 -0.94 -3.96
CA TYR A 83 5.18 0.41 -4.20
C TYR A 83 6.02 0.51 -5.48
N ASP A 84 6.80 -0.51 -5.83
CA ASP A 84 7.52 -0.56 -7.10
C ASP A 84 6.57 -0.53 -8.30
N LEU A 85 5.46 -1.27 -8.23
CA LEU A 85 4.40 -1.21 -9.24
C LEU A 85 3.77 0.19 -9.32
N ASN A 86 3.49 0.82 -8.18
CA ASN A 86 2.97 2.19 -8.14
C ASN A 86 3.92 3.19 -8.76
N PHE A 87 5.24 3.05 -8.57
CA PHE A 87 6.23 3.91 -9.22
C PHE A 87 6.20 3.74 -10.74
N ALA A 88 6.09 2.51 -11.25
CA ALA A 88 5.98 2.27 -12.68
C ALA A 88 4.69 2.88 -13.28
N VAL A 89 3.56 2.77 -12.58
CA VAL A 89 2.29 3.42 -12.97
C VAL A 89 2.44 4.95 -12.95
N ASN A 90 3.07 5.50 -11.92
CA ASN A 90 3.31 6.92 -11.79
C ASN A 90 4.13 7.47 -12.96
N ASP A 91 5.24 6.80 -13.31
CA ASP A 91 6.07 7.18 -14.45
C ASP A 91 5.28 7.19 -15.76
N ALA A 92 4.42 6.19 -15.96
CA ALA A 92 3.55 6.08 -17.13
C ALA A 92 2.49 7.21 -17.19
N LEU A 93 2.01 7.69 -16.05
CA LEU A 93 1.01 8.75 -15.96
C LEU A 93 1.60 10.17 -15.98
N SER A 94 2.88 10.32 -15.63
CA SER A 94 3.53 11.60 -15.33
C SER A 94 3.29 12.71 -16.38
N SER A 95 3.51 12.42 -17.67
CA SER A 95 3.31 13.39 -18.75
C SER A 95 1.85 13.79 -18.96
N THR A 96 0.94 12.84 -18.72
CA THR A 96 -0.49 13.01 -18.94
C THR A 96 -1.11 13.86 -17.84
N ILE A 97 -0.72 13.62 -16.58
CA ILE A 97 -1.14 14.37 -15.40
C ILE A 97 -0.79 15.85 -15.51
N MET A 98 0.42 16.17 -15.98
CA MET A 98 0.88 17.57 -16.08
C MET A 98 0.06 18.44 -17.05
N SER A 99 -0.74 17.82 -17.91
CA SER A 99 -1.49 18.51 -18.97
C SER A 99 -2.98 18.66 -18.68
N HIS A 100 -3.49 18.10 -17.58
CA HIS A 100 -4.93 18.02 -17.26
C HIS A 100 -5.19 18.32 -15.78
N ASP A 101 -5.81 19.46 -15.47
CA ASP A 101 -5.98 19.97 -14.10
C ASP A 101 -6.87 19.06 -13.23
N ASP A 102 -7.97 18.54 -13.79
CA ASP A 102 -8.88 17.63 -13.06
C ASP A 102 -8.18 16.29 -12.78
N LEU A 103 -7.49 15.72 -13.77
CA LEU A 103 -6.69 14.51 -13.60
C LEU A 103 -5.61 14.70 -12.52
N GLN A 104 -4.97 15.87 -12.49
CA GLN A 104 -3.96 16.22 -11.50
C GLN A 104 -4.49 16.21 -10.07
N TYR A 105 -5.70 16.74 -9.84
CA TYR A 105 -6.31 16.73 -8.52
C TYR A 105 -6.53 15.30 -7.98
N TYR A 106 -7.15 14.43 -8.78
CA TYR A 106 -7.45 13.06 -8.34
C TYR A 106 -6.21 12.19 -8.26
N TYR A 107 -5.24 12.41 -9.14
CA TYR A 107 -3.93 11.78 -9.02
C TYR A 107 -3.24 12.17 -7.70
N TYR A 108 -3.29 13.44 -7.28
CA TYR A 108 -2.71 13.84 -6.00
C TYR A 108 -3.46 13.26 -4.80
N ILE A 109 -4.78 13.11 -4.85
CA ILE A 109 -5.53 12.38 -3.81
C ILE A 109 -5.00 10.95 -3.69
N TYR A 110 -4.86 10.26 -4.82
CA TYR A 110 -4.34 8.91 -4.85
C TYR A 110 -2.92 8.81 -4.27
N MET A 111 -2.02 9.71 -4.68
CA MET A 111 -0.65 9.77 -4.16
C MET A 111 -0.60 10.09 -2.66
N GLN A 112 -1.50 10.93 -2.14
CA GLN A 112 -1.61 11.17 -0.70
C GLN A 112 -2.02 9.90 0.04
N GLY A 113 -2.96 9.12 -0.52
CA GLY A 113 -3.35 7.82 0.03
C GLY A 113 -2.16 6.86 0.11
N LEU A 114 -1.38 6.75 -0.96
CA LEU A 114 -0.16 5.94 -0.97
C LEU A 114 0.85 6.41 0.08
N TYR A 115 1.12 7.72 0.14
CA TYR A 115 2.09 8.27 1.08
C TYR A 115 1.77 7.94 2.55
N ILE A 116 0.51 7.98 2.93
CA ILE A 116 0.11 7.71 4.32
C ILE A 116 -0.18 6.23 4.60
N PHE A 117 -0.32 5.38 3.56
CA PHE A 117 -0.71 3.98 3.73
C PHE A 117 0.28 3.20 4.60
N PHE A 118 1.55 3.17 4.19
CA PHE A 118 2.59 2.42 4.90
C PHE A 118 2.78 2.83 6.37
N PRO A 119 2.96 4.12 6.73
CA PRO A 119 3.15 4.49 8.13
C PRO A 119 1.94 4.15 9.01
N ASN A 120 0.71 4.30 8.50
CA ASN A 120 -0.48 3.91 9.25
C ASN A 120 -0.56 2.39 9.46
N MET A 121 -0.13 1.59 8.49
CA MET A 121 -0.03 0.13 8.66
C MET A 121 0.95 -0.25 9.77
N MET A 122 2.09 0.44 9.88
CA MET A 122 3.08 0.18 10.92
C MET A 122 2.54 0.47 12.32
N GLU A 123 1.83 1.59 12.48
CA GLU A 123 1.17 1.92 13.74
C GLU A 123 0.08 0.90 14.10
N ALA A 124 -0.70 0.46 13.11
CA ALA A 124 -1.78 -0.51 13.32
C ALA A 124 -1.26 -1.91 13.69
N PHE A 125 -0.21 -2.41 13.02
CA PHE A 125 0.43 -3.68 13.40
C PHE A 125 1.02 -3.65 14.81
N ARG A 126 1.62 -2.53 15.19
CA ARG A 126 2.13 -2.34 16.55
C ARG A 126 1.01 -2.41 17.59
N ALA A 127 -0.18 -1.92 17.28
CA ALA A 127 -1.33 -1.97 18.19
C ALA A 127 -1.86 -3.40 18.40
N ASP A 128 -1.72 -4.26 17.39
CA ASP A 128 -2.24 -5.63 17.44
C ASP A 128 -1.27 -6.64 18.10
N ILE A 129 0.01 -6.29 18.25
CA ILE A 129 1.06 -7.21 18.71
C ILE A 129 1.54 -6.83 20.11
N ASP A 130 1.37 -7.75 21.05
CA ASP A 130 1.86 -7.67 22.43
C ASP A 130 3.19 -8.43 22.58
N ASP A 131 4.20 -8.00 21.80
CA ASP A 131 5.57 -8.52 21.80
C ASP A 131 6.55 -7.37 21.58
N ASP A 132 7.44 -7.11 22.55
CA ASP A 132 8.42 -6.02 22.47
C ASP A 132 9.38 -6.15 21.26
N ASN A 133 9.54 -7.35 20.71
CA ASN A 133 10.36 -7.59 19.52
C ASN A 133 9.74 -7.02 18.24
N ILE A 134 8.46 -6.63 18.24
CA ILE A 134 7.83 -6.00 17.08
C ILE A 134 8.45 -4.63 16.77
N VAL A 135 8.82 -3.88 17.79
CA VAL A 135 9.33 -2.50 17.65
C VAL A 135 10.60 -2.43 16.80
N PRO A 136 11.67 -3.21 17.07
CA PRO A 136 12.85 -3.20 16.21
C PRO A 136 12.56 -3.67 14.78
N VAL A 137 11.66 -4.65 14.60
CA VAL A 137 11.29 -5.15 13.26
C VAL A 137 10.57 -4.07 12.44
N LEU A 138 9.55 -3.41 13.00
CA LEU A 138 8.83 -2.34 12.30
C LEU A 138 9.72 -1.11 12.05
N ASN A 139 10.60 -0.75 12.98
CA ASN A 139 11.55 0.34 12.77
C ASN A 139 12.53 0.04 11.62
N GLN A 140 12.98 -1.22 11.50
CA GLN A 140 13.80 -1.63 10.37
C GLN A 140 13.02 -1.53 9.05
N LEU A 141 11.76 -1.99 9.05
CA LEU A 141 10.88 -1.92 7.88
C LEU A 141 10.70 -0.46 7.41
N ILE A 142 10.46 0.46 8.35
CA ILE A 142 10.34 1.89 8.07
C ILE A 142 11.61 2.45 7.44
N ALA A 143 12.78 2.10 8.00
CA ALA A 143 14.05 2.56 7.46
C ALA A 143 14.33 2.01 6.05
N GLU A 144 13.96 0.75 5.76
CA GLU A 144 14.07 0.16 4.42
C GLU A 144 13.14 0.87 3.42
N PHE A 145 11.91 1.20 3.82
CA PHE A 145 10.95 1.92 2.99
C PHE A 145 11.38 3.38 2.71
N GLU A 146 11.93 4.08 3.70
CA GLU A 146 12.48 5.43 3.54
C GLU A 146 13.66 5.46 2.55
N GLN A 147 14.50 4.42 2.55
CA GLN A 147 15.58 4.30 1.57
C GLN A 147 15.06 4.12 0.15
N LEU A 148 14.03 3.31 -0.04
CA LEU A 148 13.43 3.09 -1.36
C LEU A 148 12.76 4.36 -1.88
N SER A 149 11.93 5.00 -1.07
CA SER A 149 11.25 6.26 -1.43
C SER A 149 12.21 7.42 -1.72
N SER A 150 13.36 7.48 -1.04
CA SER A 150 14.39 8.50 -1.31
C SER A 150 15.28 8.18 -2.52
N SER A 151 15.35 6.92 -2.95
CA SER A 151 16.12 6.49 -4.12
C SER A 151 15.37 6.63 -5.46
N GLY A 152 14.04 6.77 -5.41
CA GLY A 152 13.18 7.05 -6.56
C GLY A 152 12.89 8.54 -6.81
N SER A 153 13.58 9.44 -6.11
CA SER A 153 13.47 10.91 -6.23
C SER A 153 14.58 11.53 -7.08
#